data_AF-A0A3L7VZP7-F1
#
_entry.id   AF-A0A3L7VZP7-F1
#
_cell.length_a   1.000
_cell.length_b   1.000
_cell.length_c   1.000
_cell.angle_alpha   90.00
_cell.angle_beta   90.00
_cell.angle_gamma   90.00
#
_symmetry.space_group_name_H-M   'P 1'
#
loop_
_entity.id
_entity.type
_entity.pdbx_description
1 polymer ?
#
loop_
_entity_poly.entity_id
_entity_poly.type
_entity_poly.pdbx_seq_one_letter_code
_entity_poly.pdbx_strand_id
1 'polypeptide(L)' 'MATPFTSKVDTLRPAYGFDDISLAPGTDTIDPADVELAQDFCGIPLASPIIASAMDAVVSPTTA' A
#
# COMPACT_ATOMS: atom_id res chain seq x y z
N MET A 1 -12.73 -26.10 -35.97
CA MET A 1 -11.68 -25.92 -34.95
C MET A 1 -12.37 -25.66 -33.62
N ALA A 2 -12.14 -26.50 -32.61
CA ALA A 2 -12.67 -26.27 -31.28
C ALA A 2 -11.88 -25.13 -30.60
N THR A 3 -12.58 -24.22 -29.94
CA THR A 3 -11.96 -23.13 -29.16
C THR A 3 -11.08 -23.74 -28.05
N PRO A 4 -9.83 -23.27 -27.86
CA PRO A 4 -8.98 -23.78 -26.81
C PRO A 4 -9.60 -23.51 -25.44
N PHE A 5 -9.56 -24.50 -24.55
CA PHE A 5 -9.96 -24.34 -23.16
C PHE A 5 -8.96 -23.39 -22.48
N THR A 6 -9.44 -22.24 -22.01
CA THR A 6 -8.65 -21.27 -21.24
C THR A 6 -8.96 -21.46 -19.76
N SER A 7 -7.96 -21.78 -18.96
CA SER A 7 -8.06 -21.85 -17.51
C SER A 7 -7.87 -20.46 -16.89
N LYS A 8 -8.39 -20.25 -15.68
CA LYS A 8 -8.15 -19.00 -14.92
C LYS A 8 -6.67 -18.72 -14.74
N VAL A 9 -5.86 -19.76 -14.59
CA VAL A 9 -4.40 -19.66 -14.42
C VAL A 9 -3.70 -19.04 -15.62
N ASP A 10 -4.26 -19.17 -16.82
CA ASP A 10 -3.71 -18.61 -18.07
C ASP A 10 -3.77 -17.08 -18.09
N THR A 11 -4.50 -16.48 -17.14
CA THR A 11 -4.74 -15.03 -17.04
C THR A 11 -4.34 -14.42 -15.70
N LEU A 12 -3.74 -15.21 -14.80
CA LEU A 12 -3.28 -14.69 -13.51
C LEU A 12 -2.09 -13.76 -13.72
N ARG A 13 -2.09 -12.63 -13.00
CA ARG A 13 -0.92 -11.76 -12.90
C ARG A 13 -0.06 -12.22 -11.73
N PRO A 14 1.27 -12.12 -11.83
CA PRO A 14 2.13 -12.24 -10.66
C PRO A 14 1.71 -11.26 -9.56
N ALA A 15 1.74 -11.72 -8.32
CA ALA A 15 1.58 -10.89 -7.13
C ALA A 15 2.92 -10.86 -6.40
N TYR A 16 3.28 -9.70 -5.86
CA TYR A 16 4.55 -9.47 -5.16
C TYR A 16 4.25 -9.00 -3.74
N GLY A 17 4.95 -9.57 -2.76
CA GLY A 17 5.00 -9.07 -1.39
C GLY A 17 6.04 -7.95 -1.24
N PHE A 18 6.19 -7.44 -0.02
CA PHE A 18 7.20 -6.40 0.26
C PHE A 18 8.63 -6.91 0.09
N ASP A 19 8.90 -8.18 0.44
CA ASP A 19 10.24 -8.78 0.33
C ASP A 19 10.65 -9.10 -1.12
N ASP A 20 9.71 -9.04 -2.06
CA ASP A 20 9.97 -9.32 -3.48
C ASP A 20 10.45 -8.08 -4.24
N ILE A 21 10.32 -6.87 -3.67
CA ILE A 21 10.57 -5.59 -4.35
C ILE A 21 11.38 -4.61 -3.50
N SER A 22 11.98 -3.61 -4.16
CA SER A 22 12.65 -2.49 -3.49
C SER A 22 12.49 -1.21 -4.30
N LEU A 23 12.66 -0.06 -3.63
CA LEU A 23 12.68 1.24 -4.28
C LEU A 23 14.05 1.48 -4.94
N ALA A 24 14.04 1.73 -6.24
CA ALA A 24 15.23 2.21 -6.93
C ALA A 24 15.55 3.65 -6.47
N PRO A 25 16.84 4.03 -6.37
CA PRO A 25 17.21 5.41 -6.08
C PRO A 25 16.65 6.39 -7.12
N GLY A 26 16.13 7.52 -6.65
CA GLY A 26 15.70 8.63 -7.50
C GLY A 26 16.87 9.45 -8.04
N THR A 27 16.55 10.41 -8.90
CA THR A 27 17.52 11.35 -9.48
C THR A 27 17.84 12.52 -8.55
N ASP A 28 16.97 12.78 -7.59
CA ASP A 28 17.02 13.94 -6.71
C ASP A 28 17.19 13.51 -5.25
N THR A 29 17.87 14.34 -4.47
CA THR A 29 18.05 14.16 -3.03
C THR A 29 17.30 15.27 -2.31
N ILE A 30 16.41 14.89 -1.40
CA ILE A 30 15.62 15.80 -0.56
C ILE A 30 15.98 15.48 0.89
N ASP A 31 16.10 16.51 1.75
CA ASP A 31 16.26 16.28 3.18
C ASP A 31 14.97 15.60 3.71
N PRO A 32 15.06 14.46 4.41
CA PRO A 32 13.89 13.82 5.01
C PRO A 32 13.05 14.75 5.89
N ALA A 33 13.64 15.77 6.51
CA ALA A 33 12.93 16.74 7.32
C ALA A 33 12.03 17.69 6.50
N ASP A 34 12.28 17.82 5.19
CA ASP A 34 11.54 18.66 4.27
C ASP A 34 10.42 17.90 3.52
N VAL A 35 10.24 16.60 3.79
CA VAL A 35 9.23 15.77 3.14
C VAL A 35 7.90 15.86 3.88
N GLU A 36 6.85 16.28 3.16
CA GLU A 36 5.48 16.28 3.68
C GLU A 36 4.89 14.86 3.70
N LEU A 37 4.39 14.44 4.85
CA LEU A 37 3.80 13.12 5.07
C LEU A 37 2.27 13.14 5.13
N ALA A 38 1.66 14.32 5.22
CA ALA A 38 0.22 14.45 5.26
C ALA A 38 -0.43 13.85 4.01
N GLN A 39 -1.55 13.15 4.19
CA GLN A 39 -2.33 12.53 3.12
C GLN A 39 -3.81 12.81 3.32
N ASP A 40 -4.56 12.87 2.22
CA ASP A 40 -6.02 12.81 2.28
C ASP A 40 -6.46 11.37 2.04
N PHE A 41 -7.21 10.81 2.99
CA PHE A 41 -7.78 9.48 2.87
C PHE A 41 -9.30 9.58 2.91
N CYS A 42 -9.93 9.37 1.75
CA CYS A 42 -11.39 9.43 1.61
C CYS A 42 -12.00 10.77 2.08
N GLY A 43 -11.31 11.90 1.89
CA GLY A 43 -11.73 13.22 2.34
C GLY A 43 -11.43 13.52 3.82
N ILE A 44 -10.65 12.66 4.48
CA ILE A 44 -10.18 12.85 5.85
C ILE A 44 -8.68 13.21 5.79
N PRO A 45 -8.28 14.40 6.27
CA PRO A 45 -6.87 14.77 6.31
C PRO A 45 -6.16 14.00 7.44
N LEU A 46 -5.09 13.30 7.08
CA LEU A 46 -4.18 12.60 7.98
C LEU A 46 -2.83 13.33 8.00
N ALA A 47 -2.25 13.54 9.18
CA ALA A 47 -0.90 14.13 9.30
C ALA A 47 0.23 13.17 8.90
N SER A 48 -0.06 11.87 8.83
CA SER A 48 0.87 10.80 8.46
C SER A 48 0.09 9.67 7.78
N PRO A 49 0.67 8.91 6.83
CA PRO A 49 -0.03 7.88 6.08
C PRO A 49 -0.16 6.57 6.87
N ILE A 50 -0.55 6.64 8.15
CA ILE A 50 -0.62 5.49 9.07
C ILE A 50 -2.00 5.46 9.71
N ILE A 51 -2.64 4.29 9.65
CA ILE A 51 -3.94 4.03 10.28
C ILE A 51 -3.80 2.78 11.16
N ALA A 52 -4.24 2.86 12.41
CA ALA A 52 -4.24 1.71 13.31
C ALA A 52 -5.28 0.68 12.85
N SER A 53 -4.96 -0.62 12.96
CA SER A 53 -5.87 -1.68 12.52
C SER A 53 -7.12 -1.72 13.39
N ALA A 54 -8.27 -2.04 12.77
CA ALA A 54 -9.54 -2.22 13.46
C ALA A 54 -9.61 -3.59 14.19
N MET A 55 -8.66 -3.81 15.09
CA MET A 55 -8.54 -5.03 15.90
C MET A 55 -8.74 -4.69 17.37
N ASP A 56 -9.39 -5.59 18.11
CA ASP A 56 -9.73 -5.45 19.53
C ASP A 56 -8.50 -5.24 20.44
N ALA A 57 -7.37 -5.85 20.08
CA ALA A 57 -6.11 -5.70 20.80
C ALA A 57 -5.28 -4.47 20.38
N VAL A 58 -5.71 -3.71 19.35
CA VAL A 58 -4.94 -2.59 18.79
C VAL A 58 -5.63 -1.25 19.05
N VAL A 59 -6.95 -1.17 18.85
CA VAL A 59 -7.71 0.08 18.95
C VAL A 59 -8.89 -0.04 19.90
N SER A 60 -9.11 1.01 20.69
CA SER A 60 -10.26 1.22 21.56
C SER A 60 -10.70 2.68 21.47
N PRO A 61 -11.91 3.05 21.92
CA PRO A 61 -12.34 4.46 21.95
C PRO A 61 -11.42 5.39 22.75
N THR A 62 -10.61 4.85 23.67
CA THR A 62 -9.65 5.63 24.45
C THR A 62 -8.29 5.79 23.78
N THR A 63 -7.97 4.96 22.78
CA THR A 63 -6.69 5.00 22.05
C THR A 63 -6.83 5.52 20.62
N ALA A 64 -8.06 5.65 20.11
CA ALA A 64 -8.39 6.23 18.81
C ALA A 64 -8.30 7.77 18.81
#